data_AF-S6B9Q2-F1
#
_entry.id   AF-S6B9Q2-F1
#
_cell.length_a   1.000
_cell.length_b   1.000
_cell.length_c   1.000
_cell.angle_alpha   90.00
_cell.angle_beta   90.00
_cell.angle_gamma   90.00
#
_symmetry.space_group_name_H-M   'P 1'
#
loop_
_entity.id
_entity.type
_entity.pdbx_description
1 polymer ?
#
loop_
_entity_poly.entity_id
_entity_poly.type
_entity_poly.pdbx_seq_one_letter_code
_entity_poly.pdbx_strand_id
1 'polypeptide(L)'
;MNLSGTAPPMKAVDDEDDKFLVGELCQAGNCSNQRLYVAFSWNKDDAWALYVQVPDGLPSDKAPSRHASYRWLGEPDQSVRRMLDEQLKADPNWY
;
A
#
# COMPACT_ATOMS: atom_id res chain seq x y z
N MET A 1 -12.70 -4.30 6.04
CA MET A 1 -11.68 -3.25 5.94
C MET A 1 -12.28 -1.97 6.50
N ASN A 2 -11.65 -1.33 7.48
CA ASN A 2 -12.11 -0.04 8.03
C ASN A 2 -10.93 0.95 7.99
N LEU A 3 -10.64 1.47 6.80
CA LEU A 3 -9.49 2.33 6.53
C LEU A 3 -9.90 3.80 6.55
N SER A 4 -10.33 4.28 7.70
CA SER A 4 -10.76 5.68 7.91
C SER A 4 -9.67 6.55 8.56
N GLY A 5 -8.42 6.09 8.54
CA GLY A 5 -7.29 6.78 9.14
C GLY A 5 -6.67 7.84 8.24
N THR A 6 -5.41 8.15 8.54
CA THR A 6 -4.65 9.18 7.83
C THR A 6 -4.32 8.73 6.41
N ALA A 7 -4.58 9.61 5.44
CA ALA A 7 -4.12 9.51 4.07
C ALA A 7 -3.21 10.71 3.76
N PRO A 8 -1.90 10.53 3.61
CA PRO A 8 -1.02 11.56 3.11
C PRO A 8 -1.40 11.99 1.68
N PRO A 9 -0.94 13.17 1.23
CA PRO A 9 -1.12 13.58 -0.16
C PRO A 9 -0.56 12.55 -1.14
N MET A 10 -1.33 12.25 -2.18
CA MET A 10 -0.92 11.35 -3.25
C MET A 10 0.20 11.96 -4.09
N LYS A 11 1.01 11.09 -4.70
CA LYS A 11 2.12 11.45 -5.57
C LYS A 11 1.83 10.99 -7.00
N ALA A 12 2.24 11.79 -7.97
CA ALA A 12 2.30 11.33 -9.35
C ALA A 12 3.54 10.44 -9.53
N VAL A 13 3.36 9.30 -10.17
CA VAL A 13 4.43 8.37 -10.56
C VAL A 13 4.30 8.11 -12.05
N ASP A 14 5.40 8.31 -12.77
CA ASP A 14 5.51 7.96 -14.19
C ASP A 14 6.21 6.58 -14.28
N ASP A 15 5.63 5.64 -15.03
CA ASP A 15 6.17 4.29 -15.24
C ASP A 15 6.13 3.98 -16.74
N GLU A 16 7.30 4.10 -17.37
CA GLU A 16 7.48 3.97 -18.83
C GLU A 16 6.49 4.83 -19.64
N ASP A 17 5.42 4.23 -20.14
CA ASP A 17 4.39 4.87 -20.98
C ASP A 17 3.12 5.26 -20.18
N ASP A 18 3.05 4.89 -18.90
CA ASP A 18 1.90 5.09 -18.03
C ASP A 18 2.16 6.14 -16.94
N LYS A 19 1.08 6.73 -16.46
CA LYS A 19 1.09 7.69 -15.36
C LYS A 19 0.04 7.34 -14.32
N PHE A 20 0.44 7.38 -13.06
CA PHE A 20 -0.40 6.98 -11.93
C PHE A 20 -0.44 8.04 -10.85
N LEU A 21 -1.55 8.07 -10.11
CA LEU A 21 -1.67 8.74 -8.82
C LEU A 21 -1.58 7.69 -7.72
N VAL A 22 -0.50 7.72 -6.96
CA VAL A 22 -0.16 6.71 -5.96
C VAL A 22 -0.25 7.31 -4.57
N GLY A 23 -0.82 6.57 -3.64
CA GLY A 23 -0.92 7.00 -2.25
C GLY A 23 -1.06 5.85 -1.28
N GLU A 24 -1.12 6.20 -0.01
CA GLU A 24 -1.30 5.26 1.08
C GLU A 24 -2.46 5.68 1.97
N LEU A 25 -3.08 4.68 2.59
CA LEU A 25 -4.16 4.84 3.55
C LEU A 25 -4.00 3.76 4.61
N CYS A 26 -4.24 4.13 5.87
CA CYS A 26 -4.15 3.18 6.96
C CYS A 26 -5.36 3.24 7.89
N GLN A 27 -5.51 2.24 8.77
CA GLN A 27 -6.56 2.24 9.77
C GLN A 27 -6.25 3.26 10.88
N ALA A 28 -7.25 4.07 11.25
CA ALA A 28 -7.13 5.02 12.36
C ALA A 28 -6.71 4.31 13.66
N GLY A 29 -5.63 4.78 14.30
CA GLY A 29 -5.10 4.20 15.53
C GLY A 29 -4.40 2.84 15.38
N ASN A 30 -4.38 2.25 14.17
CA ASN A 30 -3.71 0.98 13.89
C ASN A 30 -2.96 1.00 12.55
N CYS A 31 -2.27 2.10 12.27
CA CYS A 31 -1.58 2.27 11.00
C CYS A 31 -0.42 1.29 10.82
N SER A 32 0.14 0.74 11.89
CA SER A 32 1.22 -0.26 11.78
C SER A 32 0.76 -1.60 11.23
N ASN A 33 -0.51 -1.96 11.48
CA ASN A 33 -0.97 -3.31 11.20
C ASN A 33 -1.86 -3.41 9.98
N GLN A 34 -2.52 -2.30 9.61
CA GLN A 34 -3.55 -2.30 8.58
C GLN A 34 -3.29 -1.13 7.64
N ARG A 35 -2.64 -1.43 6.50
CA ARG A 35 -2.17 -0.45 5.51
C ARG A 35 -2.64 -0.82 4.11
N LEU A 36 -2.94 0.18 3.30
CA LEU A 36 -3.31 0.05 1.91
C LEU A 36 -2.45 1.00 1.09
N TYR A 37 -1.73 0.45 0.11
CA TYR A 37 -1.07 1.23 -0.93
C TYR A 37 -1.94 1.17 -2.17
N VAL A 38 -2.32 2.32 -2.71
CA VAL A 38 -3.27 2.42 -3.82
C VAL A 38 -2.62 3.15 -4.99
N ALA A 39 -2.93 2.70 -6.20
CA ALA A 39 -2.58 3.36 -7.45
C ALA A 39 -3.87 3.58 -8.25
N PHE A 40 -4.08 4.81 -8.68
CA PHE A 40 -5.11 5.16 -9.65
C PHE A 40 -4.46 5.43 -10.99
N SER A 41 -5.12 5.02 -12.07
CA SER A 41 -4.76 5.48 -13.41
C SER A 41 -4.87 7.02 -13.48
N TRP A 42 -4.14 7.66 -14.40
CA TRP A 42 -4.16 9.12 -14.53
C TRP A 42 -5.55 9.71 -14.80
N ASN A 43 -6.35 9.03 -15.63
CA ASN A 43 -7.76 9.35 -15.90
C ASN A 43 -8.70 8.99 -14.73
N LYS A 44 -8.22 8.23 -13.74
CA LYS A 44 -8.97 7.76 -12.55
C LYS A 44 -10.09 6.77 -12.87
N ASP A 45 -10.07 6.16 -14.04
CA ASP A 45 -11.03 5.14 -14.44
C ASP A 45 -10.73 3.79 -13.76
N ASP A 46 -9.46 3.53 -13.44
CA ASP A 46 -9.00 2.30 -12.82
C ASP A 46 -8.29 2.56 -11.49
N ALA A 47 -8.39 1.58 -10.60
CA ALA A 47 -7.75 1.60 -9.29
C ALA A 47 -7.29 0.21 -8.88
N TRP A 48 -6.06 0.15 -8.38
CA TRP A 48 -5.43 -1.06 -7.88
C TRP A 48 -4.84 -0.82 -6.51
N ALA A 49 -4.76 -1.88 -5.70
CA ALA A 49 -4.17 -1.74 -4.38
C ALA A 49 -3.45 -2.98 -3.88
N LEU A 50 -2.49 -2.73 -3.01
CA LEU A 50 -1.84 -3.71 -2.15
C LEU A 50 -2.32 -3.46 -0.72
N TYR A 51 -3.11 -4.40 -0.20
CA TYR A 51 -3.55 -4.40 1.19
C TYR A 51 -2.60 -5.26 2.02
N VAL A 52 -1.99 -4.64 3.02
CA VAL A 52 -0.98 -5.23 3.90
C VAL A 52 -1.57 -5.34 5.31
N GLN A 53 -1.55 -6.56 5.85
CA GLN A 53 -2.07 -6.86 7.16
C GLN A 53 -1.02 -7.55 8.02
N VAL A 54 -0.63 -6.91 9.13
CA VAL A 54 0.21 -7.49 10.17
C VAL A 54 -0.68 -7.93 11.33
N PRO A 55 -0.44 -9.10 11.95
CA PRO A 55 -1.20 -9.53 13.12
C PRO A 55 -1.11 -8.54 14.29
N ASP A 56 -2.23 -8.33 14.98
CA ASP A 56 -2.22 -7.58 16.23
C ASP A 56 -1.39 -8.28 17.31
N GLY A 57 -0.79 -7.49 18.21
CA GLY A 57 0.02 -8.01 19.30
C GLY A 57 1.38 -8.58 18.89
N LEU A 58 1.84 -8.33 17.66
CA LEU A 58 3.18 -8.68 17.24
C LEU A 58 4.20 -7.98 18.17
N PRO A 59 5.12 -8.71 18.82
CA PRO A 59 6.15 -8.11 19.65
C PRO A 59 7.01 -7.11 18.88
N SER A 60 7.43 -6.02 19.52
CA SER A 60 8.16 -4.93 18.86
C SER A 60 9.56 -5.31 18.36
N ASP A 61 10.09 -6.47 18.78
CA ASP A 61 11.36 -7.03 18.30
C ASP A 61 11.20 -7.87 17.02
N LYS A 62 9.97 -8.05 16.51
CA LYS A 62 9.70 -8.82 15.30
C LYS A 62 9.49 -7.92 14.09
N ALA A 63 10.15 -8.27 13.01
CA ALA A 63 9.99 -7.68 11.69
C ALA A 63 8.57 -7.88 11.15
N PRO A 64 7.77 -6.80 10.94
CA PRO A 64 6.41 -6.90 10.41
C PRO A 64 6.35 -7.62 9.05
N SER A 65 7.36 -7.41 8.20
CA SER A 65 7.43 -7.99 6.85
C SER A 65 7.38 -9.53 6.84
N ARG A 66 7.87 -10.18 7.90
CA ARG A 66 7.91 -11.65 8.03
C ARG A 66 6.58 -12.26 8.46
N HIS A 67 5.68 -11.44 8.99
CA HIS A 67 4.39 -11.89 9.55
C HIS A 67 3.19 -11.31 8.81
N ALA A 68 3.44 -10.41 7.84
CA ALA A 68 2.39 -9.78 7.09
C ALA A 68 1.73 -10.73 6.08
N SER A 69 0.45 -10.48 5.82
CA SER A 69 -0.28 -11.04 4.69
C SER A 69 -0.57 -9.94 3.68
N TYR A 70 -0.55 -10.31 2.40
CA TYR A 70 -0.70 -9.41 1.27
C TYR A 70 -1.93 -9.80 0.47
N ARG A 71 -2.75 -8.82 0.12
CA ARG A 71 -3.90 -9.00 -0.77
C ARG A 71 -3.90 -7.95 -1.87
N TRP A 72 -3.89 -8.40 -3.11
CA TRP A 72 -4.07 -7.56 -4.28
C TRP A 72 -5.56 -7.27 -4.54
N LEU A 73 -5.88 -6.02 -4.87
CA LEU A 73 -7.23 -5.56 -5.21
C LEU A 73 -7.21 -4.93 -6.60
N GLY A 74 -8.28 -5.14 -7.38
CA GLY A 74 -8.42 -4.61 -8.74
C GLY A 74 -7.68 -5.40 -9.83
N GLU A 75 -7.13 -6.58 -9.50
CA GLU A 75 -6.39 -7.45 -10.43
C GLU A 75 -5.24 -6.73 -11.17
N PRO A 76 -4.28 -6.11 -10.45
CA PRO A 76 -3.19 -5.39 -11.08
C PRO A 76 -2.30 -6.31 -11.92
N ASP A 77 -1.77 -5.76 -13.00
CA ASP A 77 -0.71 -6.37 -13.80
C ASP A 77 0.64 -6.36 -13.07
N GLN A 78 1.69 -6.83 -13.74
CA GLN A 78 3.02 -6.93 -13.14
C GLN A 78 3.64 -5.55 -12.85
N SER A 79 3.37 -4.54 -13.69
CA SER A 79 4.00 -3.22 -13.51
C SER A 79 3.40 -2.50 -12.31
N VAL A 80 2.07 -2.48 -12.21
CA VAL A 80 1.37 -1.89 -11.07
C VAL A 80 1.73 -2.61 -9.76
N ARG A 81 1.88 -3.95 -9.79
CA ARG A 81 2.36 -4.71 -8.62
C ARG A 81 3.76 -4.29 -8.19
N ARG A 82 4.69 -4.14 -9.14
CA ARG A 82 6.06 -3.72 -8.86
C ARG A 82 6.08 -2.32 -8.24
N MET A 83 5.36 -1.37 -8.83
CA MET A 83 5.24 -0.01 -8.30
C MET A 83 4.69 0.02 -6.87
N LEU A 84 3.62 -0.73 -6.58
CA LEU A 84 3.04 -0.81 -5.24
C LEU A 84 3.96 -1.49 -4.23
N ASP A 85 4.73 -2.49 -4.65
CA ASP A 85 5.75 -3.14 -3.82
C ASP A 85 6.92 -2.20 -3.50
N GLU A 86 7.32 -1.33 -4.45
CA GLU A 86 8.31 -0.28 -4.20
C GLU A 86 7.82 0.75 -3.18
N GLN A 87 6.54 1.14 -3.21
CA GLN A 87 5.96 2.01 -2.18
C GLN A 87 6.02 1.36 -0.79
N LEU A 88 5.66 0.08 -0.71
CA LEU A 88 5.75 -0.68 0.54
C LEU A 88 7.19 -0.73 1.07
N LYS A 89 8.17 -1.01 0.20
CA LYS A 89 9.59 -1.05 0.56
C LYS A 89 10.16 0.32 0.97
N ALA A 90 9.56 1.40 0.50
CA ALA A 90 9.96 2.76 0.87
C ALA A 90 9.40 3.21 2.24
N ASP A 91 8.47 2.45 2.84
CA ASP A 91 7.96 2.75 4.17
C ASP A 91 9.05 2.49 5.23
N PRO A 92 9.47 3.51 6.00
CA PRO A 92 10.54 3.36 6.99
C PRO A 92 10.19 2.40 8.14
N ASN A 93 8.90 2.09 8.32
CA ASN A 93 8.43 1.12 9.32
C ASN A 93 8.36 -0.31 8.76
N TRP A 94 8.84 -0.53 7.54
CA TRP A 94 8.81 -1.81 6.85
C TRP A 94 10.21 -2.44 6.82
N TYR A 95 10.44 -3.42 7.69
CA TYR A 95 11.72 -4.11 7.89
C TYR A 95 11.51 -5.61 8.15
#